data_AF-A0A943RE10-F1
#
_entry.id   AF-A0A943RE10-F1
#
_cell.length_a   1.000
_cell.length_b   1.000
_cell.length_c   1.000
_cell.angle_alpha   90.00
_cell.angle_beta   90.00
_cell.angle_gamma   90.00
#
_symmetry.space_group_name_H-M   'P 1'
#
loop_
_entity.id
_entity.type
_entity.pdbx_description
1 polymer ?
#
loop_
_entity_poly.entity_id
_entity_poly.type
_entity_poly.pdbx_seq_one_letter_code
_entity_poly.pdbx_strand_id
1 'polypeptide(L)'
;MEQTIHTPETYDFRKYDQIWRRVAPNLEPYPDLREPAVPAMAPLASGAAPRASQPPAGEDLEHLPGAEENPCCMGTMAQEELGVIEGFIEVELADRRTYQAFARRAPAFARGTMRDLANASGAAARRLMTAYYLITGNCYRPAVASGRISIDSWCPALRERYHVEACNGMNYLRAGEETTDPCLGRLLKELGEESYRQADQLMALLERAL
;
A
#
# COMPACT_ATOMS: atom_id res chain seq x y z
N MET A 1 -34.95 -5.66 35.44
CA MET A 1 -34.48 -4.56 34.58
C MET A 1 -33.40 -5.13 33.71
N GLU A 2 -33.76 -5.39 32.46
CA GLU A 2 -33.02 -6.20 31.49
C GLU A 2 -31.73 -5.50 31.07
N GLN A 3 -30.65 -6.27 31.05
CA GLN A 3 -29.36 -5.84 30.51
C GLN A 3 -29.49 -5.83 28.99
N THR A 4 -29.52 -4.63 28.39
CA THR A 4 -29.42 -4.48 26.94
C THR A 4 -27.99 -4.82 26.53
N ILE A 5 -27.77 -6.10 26.24
CA ILE A 5 -26.54 -6.58 25.61
C ILE A 5 -26.50 -5.93 24.22
N HIS A 6 -25.68 -4.89 24.07
CA HIS A 6 -25.32 -4.36 22.76
C HIS A 6 -24.72 -5.50 21.95
N THR A 7 -25.50 -6.02 21.01
CA THR A 7 -25.01 -6.96 20.00
C THR A 7 -24.05 -6.16 19.12
N PRO A 8 -22.77 -6.52 19.03
CA PRO A 8 -21.86 -5.87 18.10
C PRO A 8 -22.35 -6.19 16.69
N GLU A 9 -22.73 -5.15 15.93
CA GLU A 9 -22.98 -5.32 14.49
C GLU A 9 -21.72 -5.94 13.87
N THR A 10 -21.88 -7.12 13.30
CA THR A 10 -20.79 -7.87 12.67
C THR A 10 -20.43 -7.14 11.40
N TYR A 11 -19.27 -6.48 11.41
CA TYR A 11 -18.72 -5.79 10.25
C TYR A 11 -18.43 -6.80 9.14
N ASP A 12 -19.11 -6.68 8.00
CA ASP A 12 -19.00 -7.63 6.89
C ASP A 12 -17.89 -7.22 5.91
N PHE A 13 -16.70 -7.78 6.11
CA PHE A 13 -15.52 -7.56 5.27
C PHE A 13 -15.68 -8.03 3.81
N ARG A 14 -16.71 -8.86 3.52
CA ARG A 14 -16.94 -9.44 2.17
C ARG A 14 -17.38 -8.42 1.13
N LYS A 15 -17.74 -7.19 1.53
CA LYS A 15 -18.08 -6.11 0.59
C LYS A 15 -16.88 -5.68 -0.26
N TYR A 16 -15.65 -5.88 0.22
CA TYR A 16 -14.41 -5.55 -0.49
C TYR A 16 -13.92 -6.67 -1.42
N ASP A 17 -14.47 -7.90 -1.31
CA ASP A 17 -14.10 -9.05 -2.15
C ASP A 17 -14.42 -8.84 -3.63
N GLN A 18 -15.44 -8.04 -3.96
CA GLN A 18 -15.82 -7.77 -5.35
C GLN A 18 -14.76 -6.96 -6.10
N ILE A 19 -13.99 -6.14 -5.36
CA ILE A 19 -12.85 -5.40 -5.88
C ILE A 19 -11.65 -6.36 -5.99
N TRP A 20 -11.41 -7.17 -4.96
CA TRP A 20 -10.31 -8.15 -4.90
C TRP A 20 -10.37 -9.25 -5.96
N ARG A 21 -11.56 -9.75 -6.33
CA ARG A 21 -11.75 -10.78 -7.37
C ARG A 21 -11.27 -10.37 -8.77
N ARG A 22 -11.12 -9.08 -9.03
CA ARG A 22 -10.59 -8.57 -10.31
C ARG A 22 -9.07 -8.53 -10.34
N VAL A 23 -8.42 -8.53 -9.18
CA VAL A 23 -6.97 -8.33 -9.02
C VAL A 23 -6.24 -9.66 -8.85
N ALA A 24 -6.89 -10.67 -8.26
CA ALA A 24 -6.37 -12.03 -8.16
C ALA A 24 -7.52 -13.05 -8.12
N PRO A 25 -8.01 -13.54 -9.28
CA PRO A 25 -9.19 -14.41 -9.34
C PRO A 25 -8.98 -15.80 -8.69
N ASN A 26 -7.72 -16.16 -8.42
CA ASN A 26 -7.33 -17.48 -7.93
C ASN A 26 -6.88 -17.46 -6.45
N LEU A 27 -6.90 -16.30 -5.80
CA LEU A 27 -6.45 -16.14 -4.42
C LEU A 27 -7.67 -15.87 -3.53
N GLU A 28 -7.88 -16.71 -2.51
CA GLU A 28 -8.94 -16.52 -1.53
C GLU A 28 -8.44 -15.59 -0.40
N PRO A 29 -9.05 -14.41 -0.19
CA PRO A 29 -8.51 -13.40 0.74
C PRO A 29 -8.63 -13.77 2.23
N TYR A 30 -9.41 -14.79 2.59
CA TYR A 30 -9.69 -15.18 3.98
C TYR A 30 -9.61 -16.71 4.17
N PRO A 31 -8.44 -17.27 4.46
CA PRO A 31 -8.24 -18.72 4.58
C PRO A 31 -8.64 -19.30 5.96
N ASP A 32 -8.71 -18.48 7.01
CA ASP A 32 -8.75 -18.94 8.42
C ASP A 32 -10.11 -19.45 8.94
N LEU A 33 -11.02 -19.90 8.06
CA LEU A 33 -12.29 -20.52 8.49
C LEU A 33 -12.42 -22.01 8.15
N ARG A 34 -11.34 -22.67 7.71
CA ARG A 34 -11.33 -24.14 7.55
C ARG A 34 -9.96 -24.76 7.91
N GLU A 35 -9.91 -25.54 9.00
CA GLU A 35 -8.85 -26.53 9.21
C GLU A 35 -9.08 -27.81 8.34
N PRO A 36 -8.18 -28.82 8.34
CA PRO A 36 -6.99 -28.87 7.48
C PRO A 36 -6.95 -30.16 6.62
N ALA A 37 -6.13 -30.18 5.55
CA ALA A 37 -5.70 -31.45 4.93
C ALA A 37 -4.34 -31.30 4.21
N VAL A 38 -3.58 -32.41 4.29
CA VAL A 38 -2.15 -32.68 4.07
C VAL A 38 -1.69 -32.78 2.58
N PRO A 39 -0.36 -32.88 2.29
CA PRO A 39 0.29 -32.39 1.05
C PRO A 39 0.79 -33.49 0.07
N ALA A 40 1.57 -33.06 -0.95
CA ALA A 40 2.62 -33.74 -1.76
C ALA A 40 2.39 -33.63 -3.30
N MET A 41 3.35 -33.55 -4.23
CA MET A 41 4.68 -34.15 -4.41
C MET A 41 5.48 -33.41 -5.54
N ALA A 42 6.82 -33.49 -5.52
CA ALA A 42 7.72 -33.49 -6.70
C ALA A 42 8.34 -34.92 -6.81
N PRO A 43 9.05 -35.41 -7.88
CA PRO A 43 10.24 -34.74 -8.47
C PRO A 43 10.76 -35.13 -9.91
N LEU A 44 11.87 -34.46 -10.32
CA LEU A 44 13.09 -34.89 -11.07
C LEU A 44 13.21 -35.06 -12.63
N ALA A 45 14.00 -34.14 -13.22
CA ALA A 45 15.28 -34.26 -14.01
C ALA A 45 15.41 -35.01 -15.36
N SER A 46 16.07 -34.37 -16.35
CA SER A 46 17.39 -34.76 -16.94
C SER A 46 17.77 -34.01 -18.24
N GLY A 47 19.08 -33.79 -18.46
CA GLY A 47 19.69 -33.92 -19.80
C GLY A 47 20.61 -32.79 -20.30
N ALA A 48 21.88 -33.12 -20.53
CA ALA A 48 23.02 -32.25 -20.91
C ALA A 48 23.07 -31.74 -22.39
N ALA A 49 23.94 -30.73 -22.61
CA ALA A 49 24.44 -30.16 -23.89
C ALA A 49 25.62 -31.00 -24.49
N PRO A 50 26.35 -30.68 -25.62
CA PRO A 50 26.53 -29.37 -26.30
C PRO A 50 26.83 -29.29 -27.85
N ARG A 51 26.91 -28.03 -28.34
CA ARG A 51 27.82 -27.36 -29.35
C ARG A 51 27.72 -27.53 -30.89
N ALA A 52 27.68 -26.37 -31.60
CA ALA A 52 28.65 -25.83 -32.62
C ALA A 52 28.02 -24.60 -33.37
N SER A 53 28.48 -23.34 -33.24
CA SER A 53 29.58 -22.60 -33.93
C SER A 53 29.19 -21.82 -35.22
N GLN A 54 29.19 -20.46 -35.17
CA GLN A 54 29.61 -19.52 -36.25
C GLN A 54 29.68 -18.04 -35.73
N PRO A 55 30.66 -17.18 -36.15
CA PRO A 55 30.80 -15.77 -35.75
C PRO A 55 30.64 -14.77 -36.95
N PRO A 56 30.94 -13.44 -36.81
CA PRO A 56 30.20 -12.40 -36.09
C PRO A 56 29.80 -11.22 -37.01
N ALA A 57 28.74 -10.46 -36.70
CA ALA A 57 28.58 -9.09 -37.23
C ALA A 57 27.58 -8.28 -36.38
N GLY A 58 28.02 -7.14 -35.87
CA GLY A 58 27.19 -6.16 -35.16
C GLY A 58 27.34 -6.27 -33.64
N GLU A 59 28.35 -5.60 -33.09
CA GLU A 59 28.40 -5.33 -31.65
C GLU A 59 27.30 -4.31 -31.31
N ASP A 60 26.08 -4.82 -31.12
CA ASP A 60 25.06 -4.15 -30.31
C ASP A 60 25.60 -4.13 -28.87
N LEU A 61 26.28 -3.04 -28.53
CA LEU A 61 26.67 -2.73 -27.15
C LEU A 61 25.47 -2.59 -26.20
N GLU A 62 24.24 -2.62 -26.72
CA GLU A 62 22.98 -2.53 -25.97
C GLU A 62 22.43 -3.89 -25.49
N HIS A 63 23.08 -5.01 -25.80
CA HIS A 63 22.64 -6.34 -25.34
C HIS A 63 23.80 -7.21 -24.84
N LEU A 64 24.53 -6.71 -23.84
CA LEU A 64 25.39 -7.58 -23.04
C LEU A 64 24.51 -8.51 -22.19
N PRO A 65 24.64 -9.85 -22.30
CA PRO A 65 23.91 -10.78 -21.44
C PRO A 65 24.37 -10.56 -19.98
N GLY A 66 23.50 -9.91 -19.20
CA GLY A 66 23.78 -9.47 -17.81
C GLY A 66 23.59 -7.96 -17.57
N ALA A 67 23.33 -7.16 -18.61
CA ALA A 67 22.93 -5.75 -18.46
C ALA A 67 21.39 -5.65 -18.35
N GLU A 68 20.84 -6.14 -17.25
CA GLU A 68 19.45 -5.82 -16.89
C GLU A 68 19.37 -4.31 -16.57
N GLU A 69 18.35 -3.61 -17.09
CA GLU A 69 18.16 -2.19 -16.79
C GLU A 69 17.97 -1.98 -15.27
N ASN A 70 18.79 -1.13 -14.66
CA ASN A 70 18.75 -0.77 -13.24
C ASN A 70 18.92 -1.94 -12.25
N PRO A 71 20.09 -2.61 -12.22
CA PRO A 71 20.30 -3.84 -11.45
C PRO A 71 20.44 -3.66 -9.92
N CYS A 72 20.31 -2.44 -9.40
CA CYS A 72 20.63 -2.14 -7.98
C CYS A 72 19.40 -2.10 -7.06
N CYS A 73 18.38 -1.29 -7.35
CA CYS A 73 17.08 -1.25 -6.68
C CYS A 73 16.14 -0.22 -7.36
N MET A 74 14.83 -0.34 -7.15
CA MET A 74 13.74 0.38 -7.83
C MET A 74 13.84 0.28 -9.35
N GLY A 75 14.11 -0.92 -9.85
CA GLY A 75 14.24 -1.30 -11.27
C GLY A 75 13.45 -2.57 -11.58
N THR A 76 14.01 -3.51 -12.35
CA THR A 76 13.34 -4.76 -12.74
C THR A 76 12.79 -5.57 -11.55
N MET A 77 13.53 -5.61 -10.44
CA MET A 77 13.14 -6.31 -9.20
C MET A 77 11.91 -5.72 -8.49
N ALA A 78 11.53 -4.47 -8.81
CA ALA A 78 10.41 -3.77 -8.20
C ALA A 78 9.18 -3.67 -9.14
N GLN A 79 9.25 -4.30 -10.33
CA GLN A 79 8.18 -4.23 -11.33
C GLN A 79 6.94 -5.02 -10.89
N GLU A 80 7.11 -6.11 -10.13
CA GLU A 80 6.00 -6.92 -9.63
C GLU A 80 5.16 -6.15 -8.60
N GLU A 81 5.77 -5.18 -7.92
CA GLU A 81 5.18 -4.35 -6.86
C GLU A 81 4.49 -3.08 -7.41
N LEU A 82 4.49 -2.85 -8.72
CA LEU A 82 3.89 -1.64 -9.31
C LEU A 82 2.42 -1.46 -8.92
N GLY A 83 1.61 -2.52 -8.97
CA GLY A 83 0.20 -2.45 -8.57
C GLY A 83 0.03 -2.06 -7.10
N VAL A 84 0.95 -2.48 -6.22
CA VAL A 84 0.96 -2.12 -4.81
C VAL A 84 1.31 -0.65 -4.63
N ILE A 85 2.35 -0.17 -5.32
CA ILE A 85 2.77 1.24 -5.28
C ILE A 85 1.66 2.15 -5.80
N GLU A 86 1.03 1.83 -6.94
CA GLU A 86 -0.10 2.58 -7.50
C GLU A 86 -1.25 2.65 -6.49
N GLY A 87 -1.59 1.53 -5.85
CA GLY A 87 -2.59 1.48 -4.78
C GLY A 87 -2.26 2.43 -3.63
N PHE A 88 -1.03 2.41 -3.12
CA PHE A 88 -0.61 3.31 -2.04
C PHE A 88 -0.62 4.78 -2.47
N ILE A 89 -0.24 5.10 -3.72
CA ILE A 89 -0.32 6.47 -4.24
C ILE A 89 -1.76 6.99 -4.18
N GLU A 90 -2.72 6.19 -4.65
CA GLU A 90 -4.13 6.59 -4.65
C GLU A 90 -4.68 6.77 -3.22
N VAL A 91 -4.31 5.88 -2.29
CA VAL A 91 -4.67 6.00 -0.86
C VAL A 91 -4.13 7.30 -0.28
N GLU A 92 -2.84 7.59 -0.43
CA GLU A 92 -2.23 8.78 0.16
C GLU A 92 -2.77 10.09 -0.43
N LEU A 93 -3.11 10.09 -1.72
CA LEU A 93 -3.77 11.24 -2.35
C LEU A 93 -5.20 11.44 -1.84
N ALA A 94 -5.95 10.35 -1.64
CA ALA A 94 -7.29 10.40 -1.07
C ALA A 94 -7.25 10.87 0.39
N ASP A 95 -6.28 10.38 1.17
CA ASP A 95 -6.08 10.73 2.57
C ASP A 95 -5.68 12.19 2.73
N ARG A 96 -4.74 12.68 1.91
CA ARG A 96 -4.43 14.11 1.86
C ARG A 96 -5.67 14.97 1.66
N ARG A 97 -6.54 14.60 0.72
CA ARG A 97 -7.78 15.37 0.45
C ARG A 97 -8.74 15.31 1.63
N THR A 98 -8.86 14.14 2.26
CA THR A 98 -9.67 13.93 3.45
C THR A 98 -9.17 14.82 4.59
N TYR A 99 -7.88 14.79 4.91
CA TYR A 99 -7.31 15.63 5.95
C TYR A 99 -7.41 17.12 5.65
N GLN A 100 -7.29 17.54 4.39
CA GLN A 100 -7.58 18.93 4.00
C GLN A 100 -9.04 19.33 4.26
N ALA A 101 -10.00 18.43 4.02
CA ALA A 101 -11.39 18.67 4.35
C ALA A 101 -11.61 18.74 5.87
N PHE A 102 -10.97 17.86 6.64
CA PHE A 102 -10.99 17.89 8.11
C PHE A 102 -10.42 19.20 8.63
N ALA A 103 -9.27 19.66 8.13
CA ALA A 103 -8.63 20.90 8.57
C ALA A 103 -9.55 22.14 8.41
N ARG A 104 -10.47 22.12 7.43
CA ARG A 104 -11.45 23.20 7.23
C ARG A 104 -12.59 23.19 8.23
N ARG A 105 -12.96 22.01 8.75
CA ARG A 105 -14.11 21.81 9.67
C ARG A 105 -13.70 21.58 11.12
N ALA A 106 -12.41 21.31 11.37
CA ALA A 106 -11.90 20.95 12.67
C ALA A 106 -12.03 22.10 13.70
N PRO A 107 -12.23 21.76 15.00
CA PRO A 107 -12.06 22.69 16.10
C PRO A 107 -10.66 23.33 16.09
N ALA A 108 -10.53 24.54 16.64
CA ALA A 108 -9.28 25.30 16.57
C ALA A 108 -8.05 24.52 17.07
N PHE A 109 -8.21 23.73 18.14
CA PHE A 109 -7.12 22.94 18.72
C PHE A 109 -6.61 21.80 17.82
N ALA A 110 -7.43 21.31 16.88
CA ALA A 110 -7.12 20.18 16.01
C ALA A 110 -6.72 20.59 14.59
N ARG A 111 -6.96 21.85 14.19
CA ARG A 111 -6.68 22.32 12.82
C ARG A 111 -5.21 22.22 12.41
N GLY A 112 -4.29 22.44 13.34
CA GLY A 112 -2.85 22.30 13.10
C GLY A 112 -2.51 20.86 12.70
N THR A 113 -2.78 19.92 13.61
CA THR A 113 -2.57 18.48 13.39
C THR A 113 -3.23 17.98 12.11
N MET A 114 -4.47 18.39 11.79
CA MET A 114 -5.13 17.99 10.54
C MET A 114 -4.41 18.48 9.28
N ARG A 115 -3.76 19.67 9.32
CA ARG A 115 -2.93 20.14 8.20
C ARG A 115 -1.63 19.36 8.12
N ASP A 116 -1.04 19.03 9.25
CA ASP A 116 0.20 18.25 9.30
C ASP A 116 -0.02 16.84 8.74
N LEU A 117 -1.12 16.18 9.11
CA LEU A 117 -1.56 14.91 8.54
C LEU A 117 -1.75 15.01 7.01
N ALA A 118 -2.43 16.06 6.52
CA ALA A 118 -2.59 16.28 5.08
C ALA A 118 -1.24 16.46 4.35
N ASN A 119 -0.29 17.15 4.99
CA ASN A 119 1.03 17.37 4.43
C ASN A 119 1.86 16.07 4.42
N ALA A 120 1.75 15.26 5.49
CA ALA A 120 2.38 13.95 5.60
C ALA A 120 1.88 13.01 4.50
N SER A 121 0.56 12.83 4.34
CA SER A 121 0.02 12.00 3.25
C SER A 121 0.43 12.53 1.87
N GLY A 122 0.46 13.86 1.71
CA GLY A 122 0.97 14.46 0.48
C GLY A 122 2.43 14.18 0.21
N ALA A 123 3.27 14.11 1.24
CA ALA A 123 4.68 13.76 1.13
C ALA A 123 4.86 12.27 0.83
N ALA A 124 4.10 11.40 1.49
CA ALA A 124 4.06 9.96 1.21
C ALA A 124 3.69 9.68 -0.25
N ALA A 125 2.59 10.27 -0.76
CA ALA A 125 2.20 10.18 -2.16
C ALA A 125 3.33 10.59 -3.11
N ARG A 126 4.01 11.72 -2.83
CA ARG A 126 5.15 12.16 -3.67
C ARG A 126 6.30 11.17 -3.65
N ARG A 127 6.65 10.62 -2.49
CA ARG A 127 7.72 9.62 -2.37
C ARG A 127 7.39 8.35 -3.16
N LEU A 128 6.15 7.88 -3.09
CA LEU A 128 5.68 6.72 -3.85
C LEU A 128 5.63 7.00 -5.36
N MET A 129 5.17 8.18 -5.79
CA MET A 129 5.24 8.59 -7.20
C MET A 129 6.68 8.68 -7.70
N THR A 130 7.62 9.10 -6.85
CA THR A 130 9.06 9.07 -7.20
C THR A 130 9.54 7.63 -7.35
N ALA A 131 9.17 6.72 -6.45
CA ALA A 131 9.51 5.30 -6.59
C ALA A 131 8.94 4.71 -7.89
N TYR A 132 7.66 4.99 -8.18
CA TYR A 132 7.02 4.62 -9.45
C TYR A 132 7.80 5.13 -10.66
N TYR A 133 8.22 6.40 -10.64
CA TYR A 133 9.00 6.99 -11.74
C TYR A 133 10.37 6.32 -11.88
N LEU A 134 11.04 5.98 -10.78
CA LEU A 134 12.33 5.27 -10.83
C LEU A 134 12.18 3.88 -11.46
N ILE A 135 11.09 3.16 -11.15
CA ILE A 135 10.83 1.81 -11.66
C ILE A 135 10.42 1.83 -13.13
N THR A 136 9.58 2.79 -13.54
CA THR A 136 8.91 2.78 -14.85
C THR A 136 9.44 3.79 -15.87
N GLY A 137 10.22 4.78 -15.43
CA GLY A 137 10.59 5.95 -16.22
C GLY A 137 9.44 6.92 -16.54
N ASN A 138 8.23 6.66 -16.03
CA ASN A 138 7.02 7.41 -16.38
C ASN A 138 6.43 8.14 -15.17
N CYS A 139 5.89 9.34 -15.39
CA CYS A 139 5.18 10.04 -14.32
C CYS A 139 3.81 9.39 -14.10
N TYR A 140 3.51 9.06 -12.85
CA TYR A 140 2.20 8.54 -12.46
C TYR A 140 1.09 9.57 -12.70
N ARG A 141 -0.06 9.11 -13.19
CA ARG A 141 -1.26 9.94 -13.42
C ARG A 141 -2.37 9.53 -12.44
N PRO A 142 -2.68 10.39 -11.45
CA PRO A 142 -3.69 10.06 -10.44
C PRO A 142 -5.08 9.80 -11.02
N ALA A 143 -5.75 8.77 -10.49
CA ALA A 143 -7.13 8.42 -10.82
C ALA A 143 -8.15 9.01 -9.83
N VAL A 144 -7.72 9.51 -8.66
CA VAL A 144 -8.59 9.96 -7.57
C VAL A 144 -9.72 10.92 -8.03
N ALA A 145 -10.97 10.47 -7.90
CA ALA A 145 -12.17 11.21 -8.30
C ALA A 145 -12.38 12.51 -7.49
N SER A 146 -12.73 13.62 -8.14
CA SER A 146 -12.89 14.96 -7.53
C SER A 146 -14.17 15.17 -6.68
N GLY A 147 -14.72 14.11 -6.08
CA GLY A 147 -15.94 14.19 -5.27
C GLY A 147 -15.82 15.07 -4.02
N ARG A 148 -16.96 15.59 -3.55
CA ARG A 148 -17.06 16.28 -2.25
C ARG A 148 -16.90 15.27 -1.12
N ILE A 149 -16.12 15.65 -0.11
CA ILE A 149 -15.91 14.87 1.11
C ILE A 149 -16.84 15.44 2.19
N SER A 150 -17.79 14.64 2.65
CA SER A 150 -18.63 14.94 3.81
C SER A 150 -17.94 14.47 5.09
N ILE A 151 -17.98 15.32 6.11
CA ILE A 151 -17.51 14.99 7.45
C ILE A 151 -18.69 15.24 8.36
N ASP A 152 -19.19 14.17 8.97
CA ASP A 152 -20.36 14.20 9.82
C ASP A 152 -19.94 14.61 11.24
N SER A 153 -19.87 13.64 12.15
CA SER A 153 -19.53 13.85 13.55
C SER A 153 -18.03 13.70 13.78
N TRP A 154 -17.47 14.59 14.61
CA TRP A 154 -16.02 14.71 14.81
C TRP A 154 -15.39 13.42 15.38
N CYS A 155 -15.91 12.89 16.50
CA CYS A 155 -15.29 11.73 17.16
C CYS A 155 -15.40 10.44 16.30
N PRO A 156 -16.55 10.08 15.70
CA PRO A 156 -16.62 8.94 14.79
C PRO A 156 -15.70 9.09 13.57
N ALA A 157 -15.58 10.30 13.01
CA ALA A 157 -14.70 10.57 11.89
C ALA A 157 -13.21 10.43 12.27
N LEU A 158 -12.80 10.87 13.48
CA LEU A 158 -11.46 10.61 14.00
C LEU A 158 -11.18 9.13 14.24
N ARG A 159 -12.16 8.38 14.78
CA ARG A 159 -12.06 6.93 14.97
C ARG A 159 -11.83 6.21 13.64
N GLU A 160 -12.57 6.58 12.61
CA GLU A 160 -12.38 6.04 11.27
C GLU A 160 -10.96 6.33 10.76
N ARG A 161 -10.52 7.60 10.85
CA ARG A 161 -9.17 7.97 10.42
C ARG A 161 -8.06 7.26 11.19
N TYR A 162 -8.23 7.04 12.49
CA TYR A 162 -7.26 6.27 13.28
C TYR A 162 -7.05 4.87 12.71
N HIS A 163 -8.16 4.17 12.41
CA HIS A 163 -8.07 2.82 11.84
C HIS A 163 -7.48 2.82 10.44
N VAL A 164 -7.78 3.83 9.62
CA VAL A 164 -7.15 3.97 8.30
C VAL A 164 -5.62 4.07 8.44
N GLU A 165 -5.11 4.97 9.29
CA GLU A 165 -3.66 5.13 9.46
C GLU A 165 -2.99 3.89 10.08
N ALA A 166 -3.64 3.22 11.04
CA ALA A 166 -3.13 1.98 11.61
C ALA A 166 -3.07 0.84 10.58
N CYS A 167 -4.08 0.74 9.71
CA CYS A 167 -4.09 -0.21 8.61
C CYS A 167 -3.07 0.15 7.52
N ASN A 168 -2.91 1.42 7.18
CA ASN A 168 -1.86 1.89 6.27
C ASN A 168 -0.49 1.49 6.81
N GLY A 169 -0.23 1.72 8.10
CA GLY A 169 1.00 1.30 8.78
C GLY A 169 1.30 -0.19 8.60
N MET A 170 0.31 -1.04 8.89
CA MET A 170 0.42 -2.49 8.74
C MET A 170 0.69 -2.90 7.28
N ASN A 171 -0.05 -2.32 6.33
CA ASN A 171 0.06 -2.66 4.92
C ASN A 171 1.42 -2.26 4.34
N TYR A 172 1.94 -1.09 4.71
CA TYR A 172 3.26 -0.64 4.32
C TYR A 172 4.36 -1.55 4.87
N LEU A 173 4.31 -1.90 6.16
CA LEU A 173 5.30 -2.79 6.75
C LEU A 173 5.29 -4.16 6.07
N ARG A 174 4.11 -4.74 5.88
CA ARG A 174 3.96 -6.04 5.20
C ARG A 174 4.49 -5.99 3.77
N ALA A 175 4.10 -4.99 2.97
CA ALA A 175 4.61 -4.83 1.61
C ALA A 175 6.14 -4.60 1.60
N GLY A 176 6.66 -3.90 2.60
CA GLY A 176 8.10 -3.69 2.78
C GLY A 176 8.89 -4.95 3.17
N GLU A 177 8.25 -5.92 3.82
CA GLU A 177 8.83 -7.23 4.15
C GLU A 177 8.73 -8.23 3.00
N GLU A 178 7.65 -8.16 2.20
CA GLU A 178 7.40 -9.06 1.08
C GLU A 178 8.19 -8.68 -0.20
N THR A 179 8.53 -7.39 -0.37
CA THR A 179 9.31 -6.92 -1.53
C THR A 179 10.72 -7.50 -1.53
N THR A 180 11.15 -7.94 -2.71
CA THR A 180 12.54 -8.37 -2.92
C THR A 180 13.48 -7.20 -3.18
N ASP A 181 12.94 -6.03 -3.50
CA ASP A 181 13.69 -4.80 -3.68
C ASP A 181 14.06 -4.12 -2.33
N PRO A 182 15.37 -4.00 -2.00
CA PRO A 182 15.78 -3.50 -0.69
C PRO A 182 15.56 -1.99 -0.50
N CYS A 183 15.51 -1.19 -1.57
CA CYS A 183 15.27 0.24 -1.48
C CYS A 183 13.79 0.54 -1.32
N LEU A 184 12.94 -0.20 -2.04
CA LEU A 184 11.49 -0.15 -1.86
C LEU A 184 11.10 -0.63 -0.47
N GLY A 185 11.68 -1.74 0.01
CA GLY A 185 11.43 -2.26 1.35
C GLY A 185 11.74 -1.24 2.46
N ARG A 186 12.87 -0.53 2.33
CA ARG A 186 13.22 0.56 3.25
C ARG A 186 12.22 1.72 3.18
N LEU A 187 11.85 2.15 1.97
CA LEU A 187 10.87 3.23 1.78
C LEU A 187 9.53 2.89 2.42
N LEU A 188 9.00 1.69 2.15
CA LEU A 188 7.71 1.24 2.68
C LEU A 188 7.77 1.11 4.20
N LYS A 189 8.87 0.60 4.77
CA LYS A 189 9.07 0.56 6.22
C LYS A 189 8.95 1.95 6.86
N GLU A 190 9.65 2.95 6.32
CA GLU A 190 9.61 4.32 6.83
C GLU A 190 8.20 4.93 6.73
N LEU A 191 7.46 4.66 5.64
CA LEU A 191 6.08 5.10 5.48
C LEU A 191 5.14 4.41 6.48
N GLY A 192 5.36 3.12 6.75
CA GLY A 192 4.59 2.38 7.75
C GLY A 192 4.77 2.94 9.16
N GLU A 193 6.02 3.23 9.56
CA GLU A 193 6.32 3.86 10.85
C GLU A 193 5.75 5.28 10.98
N GLU A 194 5.73 6.06 9.90
CA GLU A 194 5.05 7.36 9.88
C GLU A 194 3.54 7.22 10.03
N SER A 195 2.92 6.24 9.35
CA SER A 195 1.47 5.99 9.44
C SER A 195 1.05 5.65 10.88
N TYR A 196 1.85 4.88 11.62
CA TYR A 196 1.59 4.64 13.04
C TYR A 196 1.71 5.91 13.89
N ARG A 197 2.70 6.77 13.63
CA ARG A 197 2.80 8.08 14.31
C ARG A 197 1.58 8.97 14.00
N GLN A 198 1.04 8.90 12.79
CA GLN A 198 -0.18 9.61 12.40
C GLN A 198 -1.41 9.05 13.14
N ALA A 199 -1.50 7.72 13.32
CA ALA A 199 -2.52 7.09 14.14
C ALA A 199 -2.46 7.58 15.60
N ASP A 200 -1.27 7.65 16.20
CA ASP A 200 -1.09 8.17 17.57
C ASP A 200 -1.56 9.62 17.71
N GLN A 201 -1.29 10.47 16.70
CA GLN A 201 -1.78 11.85 16.68
C GLN A 201 -3.32 11.91 16.65
N LEU A 202 -3.97 11.01 15.90
CA LEU A 202 -5.43 10.93 15.82
C LEU A 202 -6.03 10.45 17.14
N MET A 203 -5.39 9.49 17.81
CA MET A 203 -5.78 9.04 19.14
C MET A 203 -5.70 10.18 20.16
N ALA A 204 -4.59 10.93 20.18
CA ALA A 204 -4.43 12.10 21.06
C ALA A 204 -5.47 13.20 20.80
N LEU A 205 -5.92 13.38 19.55
CA LEU A 205 -7.02 14.30 19.26
C LEU A 205 -8.37 13.79 19.76
N LEU A 206 -8.59 12.48 19.71
CA LEU A 206 -9.80 11.85 20.22
C LEU A 206 -9.86 11.94 21.75
N GLU A 207 -8.75 11.68 22.45
CA GLU A 207 -8.64 11.86 23.91
C GLU A 207 -9.02 13.27 24.37
N ARG A 208 -8.71 14.29 23.56
CA ARG A 208 -9.04 15.69 23.84
C ARG A 208 -10.48 16.08 23.48
N ALA A 209 -11.18 15.24 22.73
CA ALA A 209 -12.52 15.49 22.23
C ALA A 209 -13.61 14.72 22.98
N LEU A 210 -13.23 13.71 23.78
CA LEU A 210 -14.08 12.98 24.71
C LEU A 210 -14.23 13.75 26.03
#